data_AF-A0A060C2K8-F1
#
_entry.id   AF-A0A060C2K8-F1
#
_cell.length_a   1.000
_cell.length_b   1.000
_cell.length_c   1.000
_cell.angle_alpha   90.00
_cell.angle_beta   90.00
_cell.angle_gamma   90.00
#
_symmetry.space_group_name_H-M   'P 1'
#
loop_
_entity.id
_entity.type
_entity.pdbx_description
1 polymer ?
#
loop_
_entity_poly.entity_id
_entity_poly.type
_entity_poly.pdbx_seq_one_letter_code
_entity_poly.pdbx_strand_id
1 'polypeptide(L)'
;EELYQAVAIGYGKTHDPALLSIAQWQDRTVLTPQGLEVARDLAAGKAKPFPVASMLLRDGPDGDHGGIAVLRDGPGSKDQLLAVKNTAQGMGHGHFDKLNWILYDNGQPIVTDYGAARFLNIEA
;
A
#
# COMPACT_ATOMS: atom_id res chain seq x y z
N GLU A 1 -3.22 -9.83 -8.19
CA GLU A 1 -2.18 -10.90 -8.24
C GLU A 1 -0.76 -10.33 -8.13
N GLU A 2 -0.56 -9.17 -8.73
CA GLU A 2 0.66 -8.40 -8.88
C GLU A 2 1.42 -8.19 -7.56
N LEU A 3 0.74 -7.73 -6.49
CA LEU A 3 1.42 -7.43 -5.22
C LEU A 3 1.96 -8.69 -4.52
N TYR A 4 1.31 -9.85 -4.67
CA TYR A 4 1.82 -11.11 -4.09
C TYR A 4 3.14 -11.51 -4.75
N GLN A 5 3.22 -11.36 -6.07
CA GLN A 5 4.45 -11.60 -6.83
C GLN A 5 5.55 -10.60 -6.43
N ALA A 6 5.20 -9.31 -6.34
CA ALA A 6 6.15 -8.26 -5.98
C ALA A 6 6.72 -8.42 -4.56
N VAL A 7 5.90 -8.81 -3.58
CA VAL A 7 6.35 -9.09 -2.21
C VAL A 7 7.31 -10.28 -2.19
N ALA A 8 6.98 -11.38 -2.89
CA ALA A 8 7.87 -12.53 -2.98
C ALA A 8 9.20 -12.20 -3.64
N ILE A 9 9.17 -11.52 -4.79
CA ILE A 9 10.39 -11.07 -5.50
C ILE A 9 11.20 -10.12 -4.62
N GLY A 10 10.54 -9.14 -3.99
CA GLY A 10 11.17 -8.19 -3.08
C GLY A 10 11.87 -8.91 -1.93
N TYR A 11 11.18 -9.85 -1.26
CA TYR A 11 11.76 -10.65 -0.19
C TYR A 11 12.93 -11.49 -0.68
N GLY A 12 12.80 -12.20 -1.80
CA GLY A 12 13.90 -12.99 -2.36
C GLY A 12 15.13 -12.16 -2.75
N LYS A 13 14.96 -10.85 -3.00
CA LYS A 13 16.08 -9.93 -3.27
C LYS A 13 16.70 -9.31 -2.03
N THR A 14 15.89 -8.92 -1.04
CA THR A 14 16.37 -8.14 0.11
C THR A 14 16.54 -8.97 1.37
N HIS A 15 15.85 -10.10 1.47
CA HIS A 15 15.64 -10.86 2.70
C HIS A 15 15.09 -10.00 3.85
N ASP A 16 14.38 -8.92 3.53
CA ASP A 16 13.83 -8.02 4.53
C ASP A 16 12.68 -8.73 5.29
N PRO A 17 12.85 -9.05 6.59
CA PRO A 17 11.83 -9.75 7.36
C PRO A 17 10.56 -8.92 7.56
N ALA A 18 10.59 -7.61 7.30
CA ALA A 18 9.39 -6.77 7.30
C ALA A 18 8.40 -7.19 6.19
N LEU A 19 8.91 -7.60 5.02
CA LEU A 19 8.08 -8.07 3.89
C LEU A 19 7.36 -9.38 4.21
N LEU A 20 7.90 -10.20 5.11
CA LEU A 20 7.20 -11.40 5.58
C LEU A 20 5.93 -11.03 6.35
N SER A 21 5.91 -9.96 7.16
CA SER A 21 4.66 -9.54 7.82
C SER A 21 3.59 -9.07 6.82
N ILE A 22 4.01 -8.48 5.69
CA ILE A 22 3.10 -8.15 4.59
C ILE A 22 2.58 -9.42 3.92
N ALA A 23 3.45 -10.41 3.65
CA ALA A 23 3.03 -11.70 3.10
C ALA A 23 2.09 -12.47 4.05
N GLN A 24 2.30 -12.35 5.36
CA GLN A 24 1.41 -12.91 6.37
C GLN A 24 0.03 -12.24 6.33
N TRP A 25 -0.02 -10.91 6.22
CA TRP A 25 -1.28 -10.17 6.09
C TRP A 25 -2.02 -10.50 4.79
N GLN A 26 -1.30 -10.80 3.71
CA GLN A 26 -1.86 -11.23 2.44
C GLN A 26 -2.53 -12.62 2.49
N ASP A 27 -2.16 -13.46 3.47
CA ASP A 27 -2.68 -14.82 3.69
C ASP A 27 -2.64 -15.72 2.45
N ARG A 28 -1.64 -15.50 1.58
CA ARG A 28 -1.35 -16.34 0.41
C ARG A 28 0.07 -16.10 -0.07
N THR A 29 0.60 -17.08 -0.81
CA THR A 29 1.89 -16.97 -1.52
C THR A 29 1.71 -17.20 -3.02
N VAL A 30 2.81 -17.16 -3.77
CA VAL A 30 2.88 -17.39 -5.22
C VAL A 30 3.65 -18.67 -5.51
N LEU A 31 3.31 -19.36 -6.60
CA LEU A 31 3.94 -20.64 -6.98
C LEU A 31 5.24 -20.39 -7.75
N THR A 32 6.22 -19.81 -7.07
CA THR A 32 7.56 -19.50 -7.59
C THR A 32 8.64 -19.87 -6.56
N PRO A 33 9.93 -19.98 -6.92
CA PRO A 33 11.00 -20.20 -5.95
C PRO A 33 11.01 -19.15 -4.83
N GLN A 34 10.76 -17.88 -5.15
CA GLN A 34 10.68 -16.81 -4.16
C GLN A 34 9.45 -16.96 -3.24
N GLY A 35 8.32 -17.41 -3.79
CA GLY A 35 7.13 -17.72 -2.97
C GLY A 35 7.35 -18.90 -2.02
N LEU A 36 8.17 -19.89 -2.43
CA LEU A 36 8.62 -20.98 -1.55
C LEU A 36 9.53 -20.46 -0.42
N GLU A 37 10.45 -19.55 -0.72
CA GLU A 37 11.31 -18.91 0.30
C GLU A 37 10.48 -18.14 1.33
N VAL A 38 9.52 -17.33 0.88
CA VAL A 38 8.57 -16.62 1.76
C VAL A 38 7.82 -17.60 2.65
N ALA A 39 7.23 -18.66 2.07
CA ALA A 39 6.47 -19.64 2.84
C ALA A 39 7.31 -20.37 3.89
N ARG A 40 8.53 -20.79 3.52
CA ARG A 40 9.48 -21.44 4.44
C ARG A 40 9.85 -20.52 5.60
N ASP A 41 10.16 -19.26 5.31
CA ASP A 41 10.66 -18.32 6.32
C ASP A 41 9.54 -17.78 7.22
N LEU A 42 8.31 -17.68 6.70
CA LEU A 42 7.10 -17.50 7.50
C LEU A 42 6.87 -18.67 8.46
N ALA A 43 6.95 -19.91 7.97
CA ALA A 43 6.79 -21.11 8.81
C ALA A 43 7.87 -21.19 9.90
N ALA A 44 9.06 -20.64 9.65
CA ALA A 44 10.14 -20.52 10.61
C ALA A 44 9.99 -19.34 11.59
N GLY A 45 8.89 -18.57 11.53
CA GLY A 45 8.61 -17.47 12.47
C GLY A 45 9.51 -16.25 12.30
N LYS A 46 10.10 -16.03 11.10
CA LYS A 46 11.08 -14.95 10.88
C LYS A 46 10.46 -13.56 10.65
N ALA A 47 9.13 -13.47 10.57
CA ALA A 47 8.45 -12.22 10.28
C ALA A 47 8.73 -11.15 11.34
N LYS A 48 9.01 -9.92 10.88
CA LYS A 48 9.09 -8.73 11.73
C LYS A 48 8.03 -7.73 11.29
N PRO A 49 7.48 -6.91 12.20
CA PRO A 49 6.48 -5.91 11.84
C PRO A 49 6.98 -4.96 10.75
N PHE A 50 6.14 -4.67 9.76
CA PHE A 50 6.43 -3.67 8.74
C PHE A 50 6.39 -2.26 9.35
N PRO A 51 7.44 -1.43 9.16
CA PRO A 51 7.54 -0.12 9.81
C PRO A 51 6.70 0.92 9.07
N VAL A 52 5.38 0.94 9.33
CA VAL A 52 4.50 2.00 8.83
C VAL A 52 4.85 3.33 9.49
N ALA A 53 4.95 4.40 8.70
CA ALA A 53 5.35 5.72 9.16
C ALA A 53 4.71 6.82 8.30
N SER A 54 4.70 8.04 8.82
CA SER A 54 4.38 9.23 8.02
C SER A 54 5.41 9.41 6.90
N MET A 55 4.96 9.76 5.70
CA MET A 55 5.82 9.92 4.54
C MET A 55 5.25 10.94 3.54
N LEU A 56 6.15 11.58 2.79
CA LEU A 56 5.81 12.40 1.64
C LEU A 56 6.24 11.68 0.36
N LEU A 57 5.27 11.23 -0.41
CA LEU A 57 5.47 10.63 -1.73
C LEU A 57 5.41 11.74 -2.77
N ARG A 58 6.56 12.22 -3.20
CA ARG A 58 6.69 13.30 -4.18
C ARG A 58 6.25 12.82 -5.57
N ASP A 59 5.57 13.68 -6.32
CA ASP A 59 4.98 13.37 -7.63
C ASP A 59 5.78 13.98 -8.79
N GLY A 60 5.67 13.35 -9.96
CA GLY A 60 6.49 13.64 -11.14
C GLY A 60 7.80 12.84 -11.17
N PRO A 61 8.45 12.71 -12.34
CA PRO A 61 9.70 11.95 -12.49
C PRO A 61 10.81 12.43 -11.53
N ASP A 62 10.88 13.74 -11.31
CA ASP A 62 11.87 14.40 -10.45
C ASP A 62 11.29 14.77 -9.07
N GLY A 63 10.02 14.46 -8.81
CA GLY A 63 9.36 14.72 -7.53
C GLY A 63 8.98 16.19 -7.28
N ASP A 64 8.92 17.05 -8.29
CA ASP A 64 8.66 18.48 -8.17
C ASP A 64 7.23 18.90 -8.58
N HIS A 65 6.37 17.94 -8.93
CA HIS A 65 4.99 18.19 -9.34
C HIS A 65 3.97 18.01 -8.19
N GLY A 66 4.40 18.25 -6.95
CA GLY A 66 3.59 18.06 -5.75
C GLY A 66 3.82 16.71 -5.09
N GLY A 67 2.79 16.12 -4.47
CA GLY A 67 2.89 14.81 -3.82
C GLY A 67 1.69 14.39 -2.96
N ILE A 68 1.76 13.18 -2.43
CA ILE A 68 0.84 12.67 -1.40
C ILE A 68 1.55 12.69 -0.05
N ALA A 69 1.00 13.43 0.90
CA ALA A 69 1.41 13.32 2.29
C ALA A 69 0.56 12.26 2.99
N VAL A 70 1.20 11.23 3.52
CA VAL A 70 0.58 10.25 4.42
C VAL A 70 1.04 10.58 5.82
N LEU A 71 0.11 10.97 6.67
CA LEU A 71 0.35 11.34 8.06
C LEU A 71 -0.31 10.29 8.95
N ARG A 72 0.46 9.70 9.86
CA ARG A 72 0.01 8.67 10.79
C ARG A 72 0.18 9.12 12.22
N ASP A 73 -0.81 8.82 13.06
CA ASP A 73 -0.73 8.93 14.51
C ASP A 73 -0.68 7.54 15.13
N GLY A 74 0.50 6.93 15.08
CA GLY A 74 0.78 5.61 15.63
C GLY A 74 1.14 4.53 14.59
N PRO A 75 1.82 3.46 15.03
CA PRO A 75 2.33 2.39 14.16
C PRO A 75 1.30 1.26 13.90
N GLY A 76 0.13 1.32 14.52
CA GLY A 76 -0.92 0.32 14.45
C GLY A 76 -1.68 0.32 13.12
N SER A 77 -2.35 -0.80 12.84
CA SER A 77 -3.22 -0.96 11.66
C SER A 77 -4.58 -0.28 11.81
N LYS A 78 -4.96 0.08 13.04
CA LYS A 78 -6.20 0.79 13.37
C LYS A 78 -5.98 2.25 13.76
N ASP A 79 -4.72 2.66 13.82
CA ASP A 79 -4.33 4.01 14.20
C ASP A 79 -4.75 5.01 13.12
N GLN A 80 -4.83 6.28 13.50
CA GLN A 80 -5.32 7.32 12.62
C GLN A 80 -4.34 7.55 11.46
N LEU A 81 -4.90 7.73 10.26
CA LEU A 81 -4.16 8.08 9.05
C LEU A 81 -4.91 9.17 8.28
N LEU A 82 -4.20 10.25 7.97
CA LEU A 82 -4.64 11.30 7.05
C LEU A 82 -3.78 11.22 5.78
N ALA A 83 -4.42 11.06 4.62
CA ALA A 83 -3.74 11.20 3.34
C ALA A 83 -4.21 12.47 2.64
N VAL A 84 -3.27 13.34 2.28
CA VAL A 84 -3.52 14.62 1.60
C VAL A 84 -2.97 14.54 0.18
N LYS A 85 -3.82 14.78 -0.81
CA LYS A 85 -3.54 14.63 -2.24
C LYS A 85 -3.21 15.98 -2.88
N ASN A 86 -1.92 16.30 -2.88
CA ASN A 86 -1.36 17.51 -3.49
C ASN A 86 -0.60 17.16 -4.78
N THR A 87 -1.08 16.17 -5.54
CA THR A 87 -0.41 15.59 -6.72
C THR A 87 -0.70 16.38 -8.00
N ALA A 88 0.05 16.08 -9.05
CA ALA A 88 -0.32 16.32 -10.44
C ALA A 88 -1.61 15.55 -10.80
N GLN A 89 -2.06 15.67 -12.04
CA GLN A 89 -3.38 15.17 -12.44
C GLN A 89 -3.47 13.63 -12.45
N GLY A 90 -2.45 12.93 -12.95
CA GLY A 90 -2.54 11.49 -13.19
C GLY A 90 -3.24 11.13 -14.52
N MET A 91 -3.15 12.01 -15.52
CA MET A 91 -3.69 11.83 -16.88
C MET A 91 -5.21 11.56 -16.88
N GLY A 92 -5.71 10.75 -17.82
CA GLY A 92 -7.14 10.51 -18.03
C GLY A 92 -7.87 9.77 -16.90
N HIS A 93 -7.12 9.17 -15.96
CA HIS A 93 -7.69 8.55 -14.76
C HIS A 93 -7.67 9.50 -13.53
N GLY A 94 -7.13 10.70 -13.70
CA GLY A 94 -7.07 11.72 -12.66
C GLY A 94 -8.41 12.37 -12.37
N HIS A 95 -8.78 12.43 -11.09
CA HIS A 95 -9.92 13.24 -10.63
C HIS A 95 -9.59 14.75 -10.63
N PHE A 96 -10.62 15.60 -10.62
CA PHE A 96 -10.48 17.06 -10.49
C PHE A 96 -10.61 17.49 -9.01
N ASP A 97 -9.60 17.17 -8.22
CA ASP A 97 -9.67 17.14 -6.75
C ASP A 97 -8.35 17.61 -6.10
N LYS A 98 -7.80 18.74 -6.58
CA LYS A 98 -6.58 19.31 -5.97
C LYS A 98 -6.80 19.63 -4.50
N LEU A 99 -5.81 19.31 -3.66
CA LEU A 99 -5.85 19.49 -2.20
C LEU A 99 -6.92 18.63 -1.50
N ASN A 100 -7.41 17.57 -2.15
CA ASN A 100 -8.31 16.61 -1.53
C ASN A 100 -7.62 15.83 -0.40
N TRP A 101 -8.42 15.22 0.48
CA TRP A 101 -7.94 14.45 1.61
C TRP A 101 -8.88 13.32 2.00
N ILE A 102 -8.33 12.28 2.62
CA ILE A 102 -9.07 11.17 3.20
C ILE A 102 -8.56 10.89 4.61
N LEU A 103 -9.44 10.43 5.48
CA LEU A 103 -9.15 10.12 6.88
C LEU A 103 -9.58 8.70 7.19
N TYR A 104 -8.68 7.95 7.81
CA TYR A 104 -8.96 6.66 8.43
C TYR A 104 -8.74 6.78 9.94
N ASP A 105 -9.61 6.14 10.70
CA ASP A 105 -9.48 6.02 12.15
C ASP A 105 -10.15 4.74 12.64
N ASN A 106 -9.61 4.11 13.67
CA ASN A 106 -10.07 2.83 14.21
C ASN A 106 -10.25 1.72 13.14
N GLY A 107 -9.40 1.72 12.11
CA GLY A 107 -9.47 0.80 10.98
C GLY A 107 -10.68 1.02 10.04
N GLN A 108 -11.33 2.17 10.11
CA GLN A 108 -12.48 2.53 9.27
C GLN A 108 -12.20 3.78 8.43
N PRO A 109 -12.77 3.89 7.22
CA PRO A 109 -12.75 5.13 6.46
C PRO A 109 -13.76 6.14 7.06
N ILE A 110 -13.28 7.32 7.45
CA ILE A 110 -14.10 8.38 8.08
C ILE A 110 -14.44 9.49 7.09
N VAL A 111 -13.42 9.99 6.38
CA VAL A 111 -13.58 10.93 5.26
C VAL A 111 -13.10 10.22 4.01
N THR A 112 -13.97 10.11 3.02
CA THR A 112 -13.83 9.16 1.92
C THR A 112 -13.71 9.85 0.56
N ASP A 113 -12.91 9.28 -0.32
CA ASP A 113 -13.00 9.51 -1.76
C ASP A 113 -13.96 8.46 -2.36
N TYR A 114 -14.80 8.87 -3.31
CA TYR A 114 -15.76 7.98 -3.96
C TYR A 114 -15.07 6.93 -4.84
N GLY A 115 -13.90 7.26 -5.40
CA GLY A 115 -13.26 6.42 -6.42
C GLY A 115 -13.99 6.47 -7.77
N ALA A 116 -14.03 5.35 -8.48
CA ALA A 116 -14.61 5.27 -9.82
C ALA A 116 -16.05 4.74 -9.80
N ALA A 117 -16.91 5.27 -10.68
CA ALA A 117 -18.21 4.69 -10.96
C ALA A 117 -18.06 3.48 -11.90
N ARG A 118 -17.84 2.29 -11.33
CA ARG A 118 -17.62 1.06 -12.11
C ARG A 118 -18.04 -0.18 -11.33
N PHE A 119 -18.70 -1.11 -12.02
CA PHE A 119 -18.87 -2.49 -11.58
C PHE A 119 -17.85 -3.36 -12.32
N LEU A 120 -16.85 -3.87 -11.61
CA LEU A 120 -15.76 -4.62 -12.24
C LEU A 120 -16.28 -5.99 -12.72
N ASN A 121 -16.12 -6.27 -14.02
CA ASN A 121 -16.53 -7.51 -14.68
C ASN A 121 -18.04 -7.80 -14.64
N ILE A 122 -18.88 -6.77 -14.48
CA ILE A 122 -20.34 -6.87 -14.64
C ILE A 122 -20.70 -6.35 -16.02
N GLU A 123 -21.31 -7.22 -16.83
CA GLU A 123 -21.85 -6.87 -18.14
C GLU A 123 -23.15 -6.06 -17.99
N ALA A 124 -23.40 -5.16 -18.95
CA ALA A 124 -24.56 -4.27 -19.01
C ALA A 124 -25.76 -4.93 -19.70
#